data_AF-A0A7S2RUH9-F1
#
_entry.id   AF-A0A7S2RUH9-F1
#
_cell.length_a   1.000
_cell.length_b   1.000
_cell.length_c   1.000
_cell.angle_alpha   90.00
_cell.angle_beta   90.00
_cell.angle_gamma   90.00
#
_symmetry.space_group_name_H-M   'P 1'
#
loop_
_entity.id
_entity.type
_entity.pdbx_description
1 polymer ?
#
loop_
_entity_poly.entity_id
_entity_poly.type
_entity_poly.pdbx_seq_one_letter_code
_entity_poly.pdbx_strand_id
1 'polypeptide(L)'
;VSCPPPGSGGLFGMARDAEAMTIFQNGQEDLLVKKSGQVRGRPFDLYDLKKSVVLLLDHTGNVQADTLVGCRVFIGACEGSFSVRNCVDCTFYVCCRELRTRCCSSCTFYLGTVMEPMIERSEKLEFGPFNGSYP
;
A
#
# COMPACT_ATOMS: atom_id res chain seq x y z
N VAL A 1 -19.41 12.90 6.35
CA VAL A 1 -18.07 13.49 6.63
C VAL A 1 -17.13 13.08 5.52
N SER A 2 -17.00 13.92 4.49
CA SER A 2 -16.24 13.61 3.28
C SER A 2 -14.74 13.55 3.60
N CYS A 3 -14.06 12.52 3.08
CA CYS A 3 -12.61 12.51 3.08
C CYS A 3 -12.09 13.68 2.24
N PRO A 4 -11.02 14.36 2.68
CA PRO A 4 -10.42 15.44 1.91
C PRO A 4 -10.01 14.93 0.52
N PRO A 5 -10.15 15.74 -0.55
CA PRO A 5 -9.69 15.34 -1.88
C PRO A 5 -8.20 14.95 -1.85
N PRO A 6 -7.78 13.98 -2.68
CA PRO A 6 -6.37 13.63 -2.81
C PRO A 6 -5.57 14.90 -3.13
N GLY A 7 -4.73 15.33 -2.18
CA GLY A 7 -3.96 16.58 -2.26
C GLY A 7 -4.24 17.65 -1.19
N SER A 8 -5.19 17.47 -0.26
CA SER A 8 -5.43 18.45 0.84
C SER A 8 -5.04 17.99 2.25
N GLY A 9 -4.25 16.92 2.37
CA GLY A 9 -3.66 16.48 3.63
C GLY A 9 -2.41 17.27 4.02
N GLY A 10 -2.61 18.42 4.68
CA GLY A 10 -1.54 19.12 5.39
C GLY A 10 -0.94 18.26 6.52
N LEU A 11 0.39 18.26 6.59
CA LEU A 11 1.27 17.85 7.70
C LEU A 11 0.62 16.96 8.79
N PHE A 12 0.74 15.64 8.66
CA PHE A 12 0.74 14.77 9.84
C PHE A 12 2.18 14.37 10.16
N GLY A 13 2.83 15.24 10.94
CA GLY A 13 4.07 14.90 11.63
C GLY A 13 3.78 13.97 12.79
N MET A 14 4.19 12.71 12.66
CA MET A 14 4.77 11.97 13.77
C MET A 14 6.20 11.64 13.37
N ALA A 15 7.12 11.78 14.32
CA ALA A 15 8.56 11.78 14.14
C ALA A 15 9.02 10.76 13.08
N ARG A 16 9.63 11.29 12.02
CA ARG A 16 10.37 10.49 11.04
C ARG A 16 11.66 10.04 11.71
N ASP A 17 11.60 8.93 12.43
CA ASP A 17 12.80 8.27 12.92
C ASP A 17 13.66 7.88 11.70
N ALA A 18 14.84 8.46 11.64
CA ALA A 18 15.72 8.50 10.49
C ALA A 18 16.50 7.19 10.28
N GLU A 19 15.79 6.08 10.06
CA GLU A 19 16.29 5.06 9.15
C GLU A 19 15.72 5.37 7.77
N ALA A 20 16.56 5.38 6.72
CA ALA A 20 16.16 5.74 5.37
C ALA A 20 15.04 4.82 4.85
N MET A 21 13.79 5.23 5.07
CA MET A 21 12.60 4.54 4.59
C MET A 21 12.65 4.53 3.07
N THR A 22 12.54 3.33 2.48
CA THR A 22 12.58 3.22 1.02
C THR A 22 11.22 3.60 0.48
N ILE A 23 11.18 4.52 -0.49
CA ILE A 23 9.94 5.08 -1.01
C ILE A 23 9.89 5.00 -2.54
N PHE A 24 8.71 4.72 -3.07
CA PHE A 24 8.32 5.07 -4.43
C PHE A 24 7.36 6.26 -4.38
N GLN A 25 7.68 7.33 -5.09
CA GLN A 25 6.88 8.55 -5.06
C GLN A 25 6.79 9.29 -6.40
N ASN A 26 5.71 10.04 -6.59
CA ASN A 26 5.49 10.95 -7.72
C ASN A 26 5.59 10.26 -9.10
N GLY A 27 5.08 9.03 -9.19
CA GLY A 27 5.13 8.20 -10.40
C GLY A 27 3.83 8.25 -11.19
N GLN A 28 3.92 8.14 -12.51
CA GLN A 28 2.77 8.11 -13.41
C GLN A 28 3.01 7.15 -14.57
N GLU A 29 2.12 6.16 -14.73
CA GLU A 29 2.21 5.15 -15.79
C GLU A 29 3.53 4.35 -15.77
N ASP A 30 4.12 4.21 -14.58
CA ASP A 30 5.43 3.57 -14.37
C ASP A 30 5.31 2.09 -13.97
N LEU A 31 6.37 1.33 -14.28
CA LEU A 31 6.63 0.01 -13.70
C LEU A 31 7.73 0.13 -12.64
N LEU A 32 7.33 0.02 -11.37
CA LEU A 32 8.21 0.21 -10.21
C LEU A 32 8.48 -1.14 -9.55
N VAL A 33 9.75 -1.58 -9.53
CA VAL A 33 10.11 -2.93 -9.08
C VAL A 33 11.20 -2.89 -8.01
N LYS A 34 10.97 -3.61 -6.92
CA LYS A 34 12.02 -4.07 -6.00
C LYS A 34 12.14 -5.58 -6.09
N LYS A 35 13.35 -6.05 -6.34
CA LYS A 35 13.69 -7.48 -6.39
C LYS A 35 14.07 -7.99 -5.00
N SER A 36 14.12 -9.31 -4.86
CA SER A 36 14.59 -9.99 -3.64
C SER A 36 15.93 -9.42 -3.15
N GLY A 37 16.02 -9.19 -1.85
CA GLY A 37 17.19 -8.63 -1.18
C GLY A 37 17.39 -7.12 -1.33
N GLN A 38 16.46 -6.38 -1.98
CA GLN A 38 16.55 -4.92 -2.10
C GLN A 38 15.82 -4.16 -0.98
N VAL A 39 14.76 -4.74 -0.40
CA VAL A 39 14.03 -4.13 0.74
C VAL A 39 14.55 -4.67 2.06
N ARG A 40 14.77 -5.99 2.15
CA ARG A 40 15.34 -6.68 3.33
C ARG A 40 14.56 -6.44 4.62
N GLY A 41 13.23 -6.59 4.58
CA GLY A 41 12.38 -6.48 5.78
C GLY A 41 12.23 -5.05 6.32
N ARG A 42 12.78 -4.05 5.64
CA ARG A 42 12.63 -2.64 6.01
C ARG A 42 11.23 -2.13 5.67
N PRO A 43 10.76 -1.07 6.35
CA PRO A 43 9.53 -0.39 5.97
C PRO A 43 9.60 0.20 4.55
N PHE A 44 8.45 0.25 3.86
CA PHE A 44 8.35 0.74 2.49
C PHE A 44 7.14 1.66 2.29
N ASP A 45 7.37 2.81 1.64
CA ASP A 45 6.32 3.78 1.31
C ASP A 45 6.00 3.80 -0.19
N LEU A 46 4.71 3.90 -0.51
CA LEU A 46 4.18 4.21 -1.84
C LEU A 46 3.38 5.49 -1.72
N TYR A 47 3.77 6.54 -2.44
CA TYR A 47 3.18 7.88 -2.28
C TYR A 47 2.92 8.57 -3.62
N ASP A 48 1.72 9.13 -3.83
CA ASP A 48 1.37 9.88 -5.06
C ASP A 48 1.76 9.14 -6.35
N LEU A 49 1.23 7.93 -6.53
CA LEU A 49 1.41 7.14 -7.75
C LEU A 49 0.11 7.08 -8.54
N LYS A 50 0.19 7.23 -9.86
CA LYS A 50 -0.96 7.23 -10.76
C LYS A 50 -0.78 6.21 -11.86
N LYS A 51 -1.78 5.37 -12.10
CA LYS A 51 -1.80 4.35 -13.17
C LYS A 51 -0.55 3.47 -13.21
N SER A 52 0.11 3.28 -12.08
CA SER A 52 1.41 2.62 -11.99
C SER A 52 1.26 1.15 -11.57
N VAL A 53 2.23 0.34 -11.96
CA VAL A 53 2.36 -1.05 -11.52
C VAL A 53 3.54 -1.12 -10.55
N VAL A 54 3.26 -1.53 -9.32
CA VAL A 54 4.27 -1.66 -8.26
C VAL A 54 4.46 -3.13 -7.92
N LEU A 55 5.71 -3.61 -7.96
CA LEU A 55 6.09 -4.97 -7.61
C LEU A 55 7.17 -4.93 -6.52
N LEU A 56 6.79 -5.18 -5.27
CA LEU A 56 7.73 -5.39 -4.15
C LEU A 56 7.96 -6.89 -3.98
N LEU A 57 8.91 -7.44 -4.74
CA LEU A 57 9.24 -8.87 -4.78
C LEU A 57 10.30 -9.24 -3.73
N ASP A 58 10.10 -8.76 -2.51
CA ASP A 58 10.96 -9.01 -1.35
C ASP A 58 10.08 -9.03 -0.09
N HIS A 59 10.64 -9.51 1.02
CA HIS A 59 10.00 -9.34 2.31
C HIS A 59 10.13 -7.89 2.79
N THR A 60 9.05 -7.37 3.37
CA THR A 60 8.92 -5.98 3.83
C THR A 60 8.52 -5.94 5.31
N GLY A 61 8.89 -4.86 5.99
CA GLY A 61 8.42 -4.57 7.34
C GLY A 61 6.97 -4.06 7.30
N ASN A 62 6.74 -2.82 7.71
CA ASN A 62 5.46 -2.14 7.46
C ASN A 62 5.43 -1.52 6.05
N VAL A 63 4.29 -1.63 5.37
CA VAL A 63 4.09 -0.96 4.08
C VAL A 63 2.96 0.05 4.19
N GLN A 64 3.21 1.26 3.67
CA GLN A 64 2.19 2.31 3.61
C GLN A 64 1.97 2.72 2.15
N ALA A 65 0.71 2.72 1.74
CA ALA A 65 0.26 3.26 0.46
C ALA A 65 -0.61 4.49 0.73
N ASP A 66 -0.21 5.65 0.23
CA ASP A 66 -0.96 6.89 0.41
C ASP A 66 -1.09 7.64 -0.92
N THR A 67 -2.32 8.03 -1.26
CA THR A 67 -2.63 8.81 -2.48
C THR A 67 -2.27 8.06 -3.77
N LEU A 68 -2.71 6.81 -3.90
CA LEU A 68 -2.59 6.04 -5.15
C LEU A 68 -3.89 6.11 -5.96
N VAL A 69 -3.78 6.24 -7.28
CA VAL A 69 -4.93 6.28 -8.19
C VAL A 69 -4.71 5.35 -9.37
N GLY A 70 -5.62 4.42 -9.65
CA GLY A 70 -5.52 3.54 -10.83
C GLY A 70 -4.35 2.54 -10.75
N CYS A 71 -3.83 2.25 -9.57
CA CYS A 71 -2.58 1.50 -9.39
C CYS A 71 -2.83 0.00 -9.18
N ARG A 72 -1.89 -0.83 -9.64
CA ARG A 72 -1.84 -2.25 -9.33
C ARG A 72 -0.58 -2.53 -8.52
N VAL A 73 -0.76 -3.02 -7.30
CA VAL A 73 0.32 -3.15 -6.32
C VAL A 73 0.40 -4.60 -5.87
N PHE A 74 1.57 -5.19 -6.08
CA PHE A 74 1.94 -6.50 -5.56
C PHE A 74 3.00 -6.34 -4.49
N ILE A 75 2.74 -6.90 -3.32
CA ILE A 75 3.66 -6.92 -2.19
C ILE A 75 3.94 -8.38 -1.87
N GLY A 76 5.22 -8.71 -1.71
CA GLY A 76 5.68 -9.96 -1.13
C GLY A 76 5.23 -10.10 0.32
N ALA A 77 5.97 -10.89 1.09
CA ALA A 77 5.63 -11.08 2.50
C ALA A 77 5.81 -9.77 3.28
N CYS A 78 4.72 -9.24 3.84
CA CYS A 78 4.75 -8.09 4.75
C CYS A 78 4.66 -8.61 6.19
N GLU A 79 5.75 -8.51 6.94
CA GLU A 79 5.77 -8.97 8.34
C GLU A 79 4.86 -8.10 9.22
N GLY A 80 4.74 -6.83 8.87
CA GLY A 80 4.03 -5.83 9.62
C GLY A 80 2.62 -5.55 9.12
N SER A 81 2.21 -4.30 9.29
CA SER A 81 0.93 -3.82 8.78
C SER A 81 1.06 -3.34 7.33
N PHE A 82 -0.02 -3.52 6.59
CA PHE A 82 -0.26 -2.80 5.34
C PHE A 82 -1.30 -1.71 5.58
N SER A 83 -0.86 -0.45 5.51
CA SER A 83 -1.71 0.72 5.74
C SER A 83 -2.01 1.43 4.42
N VAL A 84 -3.29 1.55 4.08
CA VAL A 84 -3.76 2.13 2.81
C VAL A 84 -4.60 3.37 3.07
N ARG A 85 -4.19 4.50 2.51
CA ARG A 85 -4.85 5.80 2.69
C ARG A 85 -5.12 6.50 1.37
N ASN A 86 -6.28 7.13 1.26
CA ASN A 86 -6.62 8.01 0.14
C ASN A 86 -6.42 7.34 -1.23
N CYS A 87 -6.65 6.03 -1.33
CA CYS A 87 -6.43 5.26 -2.56
C CYS A 87 -7.74 5.08 -3.32
N VAL A 88 -7.70 5.23 -4.64
CA VAL A 88 -8.88 5.15 -5.50
C VAL A 88 -8.59 4.27 -6.71
N ASP A 89 -9.51 3.38 -7.06
CA ASP A 89 -9.41 2.54 -8.25
C ASP A 89 -8.11 1.71 -8.27
N CYS A 90 -7.79 1.07 -7.14
CA CYS A 90 -6.53 0.35 -6.97
C CYS A 90 -6.76 -1.14 -6.70
N THR A 91 -5.84 -1.98 -7.19
CA THR A 91 -5.81 -3.41 -6.87
C THR A 91 -4.55 -3.72 -6.07
N PHE A 92 -4.72 -4.38 -4.93
CA PHE A 92 -3.65 -4.76 -4.02
C PHE A 92 -3.57 -6.27 -3.87
N TYR A 93 -2.37 -6.84 -3.97
CA TYR A 93 -2.06 -8.23 -3.66
C TYR A 93 -1.05 -8.23 -2.52
N VAL A 94 -1.42 -8.76 -1.36
CA VAL A 94 -0.56 -8.70 -0.16
C VAL A 94 -0.88 -9.80 0.85
N CYS A 95 0.18 -10.34 1.45
CA CYS A 95 0.10 -11.07 2.70
C CYS A 95 0.72 -10.20 3.80
N CYS A 96 -0.05 -9.85 4.83
CA CYS A 96 0.40 -8.99 5.93
C CYS A 96 -0.07 -9.50 7.30
N ARG A 97 0.47 -8.97 8.40
CA ARG A 97 -0.08 -9.25 9.73
C ARG A 97 -1.44 -8.57 9.94
N GLU A 98 -1.56 -7.33 9.48
CA GLU A 98 -2.76 -6.51 9.66
C GLU A 98 -2.97 -5.58 8.47
N LEU A 99 -4.21 -5.54 7.95
CA LEU A 99 -4.63 -4.56 6.96
C LEU A 99 -5.37 -3.40 7.64
N ARG A 100 -4.96 -2.16 7.33
CA ARG A 100 -5.65 -0.94 7.76
C ARG A 100 -5.99 -0.10 6.53
N THR A 101 -7.25 0.27 6.35
CA THR A 101 -7.68 1.16 5.25
C THR A 101 -8.36 2.40 5.81
N ARG A 102 -8.08 3.57 5.22
CA ARG A 102 -8.77 4.82 5.52
C ARG A 102 -9.01 5.64 4.25
N CYS A 103 -10.23 6.11 4.04
CA CYS A 103 -10.55 6.98 2.90
C CYS A 103 -10.23 6.34 1.53
N CYS A 104 -10.50 5.04 1.36
CA CYS A 104 -10.30 4.35 0.08
C CYS A 104 -11.63 4.16 -0.66
N SER A 105 -11.61 4.22 -2.00
CA SER A 105 -12.81 4.01 -2.83
C SER A 105 -12.52 3.11 -4.03
N SER A 106 -13.40 2.17 -4.31
CA SER A 106 -13.31 1.29 -5.49
C SER A 106 -11.97 0.54 -5.54
N CYS A 107 -11.58 -0.09 -4.43
CA CYS A 107 -10.32 -0.83 -4.34
C CYS A 107 -10.56 -2.31 -4.11
N THR A 108 -9.75 -3.15 -4.74
CA THR A 108 -9.79 -4.61 -4.61
C THR A 108 -8.55 -5.11 -3.87
N PHE A 109 -8.76 -5.96 -2.87
CA PHE A 109 -7.70 -6.54 -2.05
C PHE A 109 -7.71 -8.06 -2.18
N TYR A 110 -6.66 -8.62 -2.79
CA TYR A 110 -6.33 -10.04 -2.70
C TYR A 110 -5.42 -10.23 -1.48
N LEU A 111 -6.03 -10.61 -0.37
CA LEU A 111 -5.47 -10.45 0.97
C LEU A 111 -5.23 -11.80 1.66
N GLY A 112 -4.06 -11.94 2.27
CA GLY A 112 -3.81 -12.86 3.37
C GLY A 112 -3.50 -12.03 4.62
N THR A 113 -4.29 -12.15 5.68
CA THR A 113 -4.06 -11.41 6.93
C THR A 113 -4.18 -12.32 8.14
N VAL A 114 -3.37 -12.07 9.16
CA VAL A 114 -3.45 -12.79 10.45
C VAL A 114 -4.53 -12.16 11.34
N MET A 115 -4.63 -10.82 11.31
CA MET A 115 -5.60 -10.05 12.08
C MET A 115 -6.80 -9.64 11.24
N GLU A 116 -7.91 -9.32 11.89
CA GLU A 116 -9.09 -8.75 11.25
C GLU A 116 -8.78 -7.40 10.57
N PRO A 117 -9.16 -7.20 9.30
CA PRO A 117 -8.97 -5.92 8.62
C PRO A 117 -9.68 -4.76 9.31
N MET A 118 -8.98 -3.65 9.49
CA MET A 118 -9.57 -2.39 9.95
C MET A 118 -9.96 -1.51 8.76
N ILE A 119 -11.26 -1.27 8.59
CA ILE A 119 -11.80 -0.46 7.49
C ILE A 119 -12.42 0.81 8.05
N GLU A 120 -11.87 1.96 7.68
CA GLU A 120 -12.35 3.26 8.13
C GLU A 120 -12.71 4.14 6.93
N ARG A 121 -13.91 4.77 6.94
CA ARG A 121 -14.30 5.79 5.96
C ARG A 121 -14.03 5.40 4.49
N SER A 122 -14.26 4.14 4.14
CA SER A 122 -13.96 3.60 2.81
C SER A 122 -15.21 2.98 2.19
N GLU A 123 -15.29 2.99 0.87
CA GLU A 123 -16.47 2.55 0.11
C GLU A 123 -16.07 1.68 -1.09
N LYS A 124 -16.96 0.77 -1.51
CA LYS A 124 -16.72 -0.12 -2.65
C LYS A 124 -15.38 -0.88 -2.55
N LEU A 125 -15.12 -1.44 -1.38
CA LEU A 125 -13.96 -2.31 -1.18
C LEU A 125 -14.35 -3.75 -1.47
N GLU A 126 -13.55 -4.43 -2.28
CA GLU A 126 -13.71 -5.84 -2.58
C GLU A 126 -12.55 -6.64 -1.99
N PHE A 127 -12.84 -7.82 -1.45
CA PHE A 127 -11.85 -8.68 -0.81
C PHE A 127 -11.91 -10.09 -1.40
N GLY A 128 -10.75 -10.64 -1.74
CA GLY A 128 -10.56 -12.01 -2.18
C GLY A 128 -9.35 -12.66 -1.51
N PRO A 129 -9.23 -13.99 -1.56
CA PRO A 129 -8.06 -14.67 -1.02
C PRO A 129 -6.80 -14.25 -1.81
N PHE A 130 -5.67 -14.11 -1.11
CA PHE A 130 -4.39 -13.92 -1.76
C PHE A 130 -4.11 -15.06 -2.75
N ASN A 131 -3.77 -14.71 -3.98
CA ASN A 131 -3.50 -15.64 -5.09
C ASN A 131 -2.21 -15.29 -5.84
N GLY A 132 -1.28 -14.62 -5.15
CA GLY A 132 0.01 -14.22 -5.69
C GLY A 132 1.10 -15.29 -5.55
N SER A 133 2.02 -15.33 -6.51
CA SER A 133 3.24 -16.14 -6.43
C SER A 133 4.37 -15.46 -7.19
N TYR A 134 5.60 -15.56 -6.67
CA TYR A 134 6.82 -15.10 -7.33
C TYR A 134 7.99 -16.02 -6.95
N PRO A 135 9.01 -16.19 -7.81
CA PRO A 135 10.18 -17.05 -7.56
C PRO A 135 11.06 -16.61 -6.40
#